data_AF-A0A1B3ZHQ9-F1
#
_entry.id   AF-A0A1B3ZHQ9-F1
#
_cell.length_a   1.000
_cell.length_b   1.000
_cell.length_c   1.000
_cell.angle_alpha   90.00
_cell.angle_beta   90.00
_cell.angle_gamma   90.00
#
_symmetry.space_group_name_H-M   'P 1'
#
loop_
_entity.id
_entity.type
_entity.pdbx_description
1 polymer ?
#
loop_
_entity_poly.entity_id
_entity_poly.type
_entity_poly.pdbx_seq_one_letter_code
_entity_poly.pdbx_strand_id
1 'polypeptide(L)'
;MAMVYGILLYCLIWLPREPTLPFIAGLVFLPMAIASVVTILIDPRAEGSIRRHIRIGWICITALILLTMVLFREAGICVAMASPFFYGGSAFGSWLSCLSLRKLRSRSVVPCIAILPLAGLPVDAIAPAPPHEAEVRTVVDIDAPPAAVWKNTVEIPQIRAAERRWTFSHNIVGVPQPVDARLQGQGVGAVRHLRWTRGVSFEEIVTGWQDNRFLAWRFRFEPQSIPDSVEGHIKVDSAYLKLLGGNYRLAPLAGGRTRLTLTTRYRIATPINAYCVAWGHVFLTDFHRAVLTVIKQRSEAKPLALQSRLQTPSTHPSA
;
A
#
# COMPACT_ATOMS: atom_id res chain seq x y z
N MET A 1 -16.61 -17.91 22.26
CA MET A 1 -17.80 -17.56 21.45
C MET A 1 -17.57 -16.33 20.56
N ALA A 2 -17.34 -15.12 21.10
CA ALA A 2 -17.16 -13.91 20.26
C ALA A 2 -15.99 -13.99 19.26
N MET A 3 -14.84 -14.57 19.64
CA MET A 3 -13.71 -14.76 18.72
C MET A 3 -14.03 -15.76 17.60
N VAL A 4 -14.66 -16.89 17.93
CA VAL A 4 -15.10 -17.89 16.95
C VAL A 4 -16.06 -17.27 15.95
N TYR A 5 -17.02 -16.50 16.45
CA TYR A 5 -17.96 -15.74 15.62
C TYR A 5 -17.26 -14.70 14.73
N GLY A 6 -16.31 -13.94 15.27
CA GLY A 6 -15.50 -13.00 14.48
C GLY A 6 -14.69 -13.68 13.38
N ILE A 7 -14.09 -14.84 13.65
CA ILE A 7 -13.36 -15.64 12.65
C ILE A 7 -14.32 -16.17 11.58
N LEU A 8 -15.50 -16.68 11.96
CA LEU A 8 -16.49 -17.16 11.01
C LEU A 8 -16.96 -16.05 10.06
N LEU A 9 -17.28 -14.87 10.60
CA LEU A 9 -17.65 -13.73 9.76
C LEU A 9 -16.50 -13.25 8.90
N TYR A 10 -15.28 -13.20 9.45
CA TYR A 10 -14.09 -12.86 8.68
C TYR A 10 -13.94 -13.81 7.48
N CYS A 11 -14.01 -15.12 7.73
CA CYS A 11 -13.97 -16.14 6.68
C CYS A 11 -15.06 -15.93 5.64
N LEU A 12 -16.30 -15.71 6.07
CA LEU A 12 -17.43 -15.55 5.15
C LEU A 12 -17.35 -14.28 4.29
N ILE A 13 -16.84 -13.18 4.84
CA ILE A 13 -16.78 -11.89 4.15
C ILE A 13 -15.53 -11.79 3.25
N TRP A 14 -14.39 -12.32 3.70
CA TRP A 14 -13.09 -12.07 3.09
C TRP A 14 -12.48 -13.27 2.34
N LEU A 15 -12.93 -14.52 2.57
CA LEU A 15 -12.47 -15.66 1.74
C LEU A 15 -13.08 -15.67 0.33
N PRO A 16 -14.37 -15.32 0.13
CA PRO A 16 -14.93 -15.24 -1.21
C PRO A 16 -14.18 -14.19 -2.03
N ARG A 17 -13.68 -14.59 -3.21
CA ARG A 17 -12.99 -13.68 -4.13
C ARG A 17 -14.00 -12.88 -4.95
N GLU A 18 -14.74 -12.02 -4.27
CA GLU A 18 -15.71 -11.14 -4.92
C GLU A 18 -15.01 -10.04 -5.74
N PRO A 19 -15.64 -9.56 -6.83
CA PRO A 19 -15.09 -8.48 -7.65
C PRO A 19 -15.14 -7.11 -6.94
N THR A 20 -15.98 -6.98 -5.91
CA THR A 20 -16.13 -5.77 -5.10
C THR A 20 -15.43 -5.92 -3.75
N LEU A 21 -14.90 -4.81 -3.23
CA LEU A 21 -14.33 -4.76 -1.90
C LEU A 21 -15.48 -4.70 -0.86
N PRO A 22 -15.59 -5.64 0.10
CA PRO A 22 -16.67 -5.65 1.09
C PRO A 22 -16.45 -4.58 2.16
N PHE A 23 -16.65 -3.32 1.79
CA PHE A 23 -16.37 -2.17 2.64
C PHE A 23 -17.37 -2.04 3.79
N ILE A 24 -18.67 -2.00 3.49
CA ILE A 24 -19.71 -1.82 4.51
C ILE A 24 -19.79 -3.07 5.39
N ALA A 25 -19.84 -4.25 4.78
CA ALA A 25 -19.91 -5.51 5.52
C ALA A 25 -18.65 -5.74 6.38
N GLY A 26 -17.47 -5.60 5.79
CA GLY A 26 -16.20 -5.97 6.39
C GLY A 26 -15.54 -4.89 7.24
N LEU A 27 -15.54 -3.62 6.81
CA LEU A 27 -14.87 -2.55 7.54
C LEU A 27 -15.75 -1.86 8.59
N VAL A 28 -17.07 -1.81 8.37
CA VAL A 28 -17.99 -1.08 9.25
C VAL A 28 -18.79 -2.03 10.14
N PHE A 29 -19.55 -2.96 9.55
CA PHE A 29 -20.49 -3.78 10.31
C PHE A 29 -19.82 -4.93 11.08
N LEU A 30 -18.79 -5.58 10.53
CA LEU A 30 -18.07 -6.64 11.21
C LEU A 30 -17.56 -6.24 12.61
N PRO A 31 -16.79 -5.15 12.79
CA PRO A 31 -16.33 -4.75 14.12
C PRO A 31 -17.48 -4.33 15.04
N MET A 32 -18.56 -3.74 14.50
CA MET A 32 -19.78 -3.44 15.26
C MET A 32 -20.41 -4.72 15.82
N ALA A 33 -20.63 -5.72 14.97
CA ALA A 33 -21.24 -7.00 15.32
C ALA A 33 -20.43 -7.73 16.40
N ILE A 34 -19.11 -7.80 16.25
CA ILE A 34 -18.22 -8.41 17.24
C ILE A 34 -18.33 -7.69 18.58
N ALA A 35 -18.24 -6.35 18.58
CA ALA A 35 -18.32 -5.55 19.81
C ALA A 35 -19.69 -5.67 20.50
N SER A 36 -20.77 -5.77 19.74
CA SER A 36 -22.13 -5.99 20.25
C SER A 36 -22.27 -7.37 20.92
N VAL A 37 -21.74 -8.43 20.30
CA VAL A 37 -21.73 -9.78 20.90
C VAL A 37 -20.88 -9.81 22.17
N VAL A 38 -19.70 -9.18 22.16
CA VAL A 38 -18.85 -9.06 23.36
C VAL A 38 -19.58 -8.32 24.49
N THR A 39 -20.28 -7.23 24.16
CA THR A 39 -21.02 -6.41 25.13
C THR A 39 -22.09 -7.23 25.85
N ILE A 40 -22.94 -7.97 25.12
CA ILE A 40 -24.02 -8.75 25.74
C ILE A 40 -23.51 -9.97 26.52
N LEU A 41 -22.39 -10.57 26.12
CA LEU A 41 -21.80 -11.73 26.82
C LEU A 41 -21.21 -11.35 28.18
N ILE A 42 -20.62 -10.15 28.28
CA ILE A 42 -19.93 -9.70 29.49
C ILE A 42 -20.88 -8.99 30.45
N ASP A 43 -21.84 -8.25 29.93
CA ASP A 43 -22.80 -7.48 30.72
C ASP A 43 -24.20 -7.49 30.08
N PRO A 44 -24.99 -8.56 30.25
CA PRO A 44 -26.31 -8.71 29.63
C PRO A 44 -27.35 -7.67 30.07
N ARG A 45 -27.04 -6.87 31.10
CA ARG A 45 -27.89 -5.78 31.63
C ARG A 45 -27.27 -4.41 31.37
N ALA A 46 -26.08 -4.35 30.79
CA ALA A 46 -25.30 -3.15 30.56
C ALA A 46 -25.17 -2.25 31.82
N GLU A 47 -24.94 -2.84 32.99
CA GLU A 47 -24.80 -2.12 34.27
C GLU A 47 -23.49 -1.31 34.35
N GLY A 48 -22.40 -1.81 33.77
CA GLY A 48 -21.08 -1.18 33.78
C GLY A 48 -20.94 0.01 32.83
N SER A 49 -20.07 0.99 33.13
CA SER A 49 -19.92 2.21 32.30
C SER A 49 -19.70 1.95 30.80
N ILE A 50 -20.16 2.87 29.94
CA ILE A 50 -20.00 2.74 28.47
C ILE A 50 -18.52 2.67 28.06
N ARG A 51 -17.66 3.42 28.75
CA ARG A 51 -16.20 3.41 28.53
C ARG A 51 -15.57 2.06 28.82
N ARG A 52 -16.13 1.27 29.73
CA ARG A 52 -15.68 -0.11 30.00
C ARG A 52 -15.97 -1.01 28.79
N HIS A 53 -17.19 -0.93 28.26
CA HIS A 53 -17.62 -1.73 27.11
C HIS A 53 -16.81 -1.43 25.84
N ILE A 54 -16.60 -0.14 25.52
CA ILE A 54 -15.77 0.27 24.38
C ILE A 54 -14.33 -0.25 24.52
N ARG A 55 -13.72 -0.11 25.71
CA ARG A 55 -12.36 -0.61 25.95
C ARG A 55 -12.25 -2.12 25.77
N ILE A 56 -13.21 -2.88 26.28
CA ILE A 56 -13.24 -4.34 26.11
C ILE A 56 -13.45 -4.70 24.63
N GLY A 57 -14.36 -4.01 23.93
CA GLY A 57 -14.55 -4.17 22.49
C GLY A 57 -13.26 -3.95 21.71
N TRP A 58 -12.50 -2.90 22.03
CA TRP A 58 -11.19 -2.64 21.42
C TRP A 58 -10.18 -3.73 21.72
N ILE A 59 -10.07 -4.22 22.96
CA ILE A 59 -9.19 -5.33 23.31
C ILE A 59 -9.53 -6.58 22.47
N CYS A 60 -10.82 -6.91 22.34
CA CYS A 60 -11.27 -8.04 21.53
C CYS A 60 -10.94 -7.86 20.04
N ILE A 61 -11.13 -6.66 19.49
CA ILE A 61 -10.77 -6.34 18.10
C ILE A 61 -9.26 -6.44 17.89
N THR A 62 -8.44 -5.90 18.79
CA THR A 62 -6.98 -6.02 18.73
C THR A 62 -6.54 -7.48 18.76
N ALA A 63 -7.11 -8.29 19.67
CA ALA A 63 -6.82 -9.71 19.74
C ALA A 63 -7.21 -10.46 18.45
N LEU A 64 -8.35 -10.12 17.85
CA LEU A 64 -8.78 -10.70 16.57
C LEU A 64 -7.85 -10.30 15.42
N ILE A 65 -7.48 -9.02 15.32
CA ILE A 65 -6.52 -8.52 14.31
C ILE A 65 -5.19 -9.27 14.42
N LEU A 66 -4.63 -9.37 15.62
CA LEU A 66 -3.36 -10.07 15.83
C LEU A 66 -3.47 -11.55 15.46
N LEU A 67 -4.58 -12.19 15.80
CA LEU A 67 -4.85 -13.58 15.44
C LEU A 67 -4.97 -13.75 13.92
N THR A 68 -5.71 -12.90 13.22
CA THR A 68 -5.86 -12.99 11.75
C THR A 68 -4.55 -12.67 11.04
N MET A 69 -3.75 -11.72 11.53
CA MET A 69 -2.40 -11.46 11.00
C MET A 69 -1.51 -12.69 11.07
N VAL A 70 -1.53 -13.44 12.17
CA VAL A 70 -0.71 -14.65 12.34
C VAL A 70 -1.24 -15.81 11.48
N LEU A 71 -2.56 -16.02 11.46
CA LEU A 71 -3.19 -17.14 10.76
C LEU A 71 -3.19 -16.97 9.23
N PHE A 72 -3.55 -15.78 8.74
CA PHE A 72 -3.74 -15.50 7.32
C PHE A 72 -2.56 -14.76 6.68
N ARG A 73 -1.52 -14.46 7.47
CA ARG A 73 -0.31 -13.73 7.03
C ARG A 73 -0.64 -12.44 6.30
N GLU A 74 -1.62 -11.71 6.81
CA GLU A 74 -2.06 -10.45 6.20
C GLU A 74 -0.94 -9.42 6.14
N ALA A 75 -0.95 -8.63 5.07
CA ALA A 75 -0.06 -7.49 4.95
C ALA A 75 -0.43 -6.44 6.01
N GLY A 76 0.56 -6.00 6.81
CA GLY A 76 0.37 -4.99 7.86
C GLY A 76 -0.22 -3.67 7.37
N ILE A 77 -0.13 -3.40 6.06
CA ILE A 77 -0.74 -2.26 5.39
C ILE A 77 -2.26 -2.25 5.46
N CYS A 78 -2.90 -3.37 5.13
CA CYS A 78 -4.35 -3.49 5.15
C CYS A 78 -4.87 -3.31 6.57
N VAL A 79 -4.16 -3.86 7.55
CA VAL A 79 -4.48 -3.72 8.98
C VAL A 79 -4.34 -2.27 9.43
N ALA A 80 -3.25 -1.59 9.09
CA ALA A 80 -3.06 -0.17 9.44
C ALA A 80 -4.15 0.71 8.82
N MET A 81 -4.52 0.44 7.57
CA MET A 81 -5.60 1.15 6.87
C MET A 81 -6.99 0.84 7.44
N ALA A 82 -7.27 -0.39 7.84
CA ALA A 82 -8.57 -0.81 8.36
C ALA A 82 -8.78 -0.46 9.85
N SER A 83 -7.69 -0.34 10.62
CA SER A 83 -7.73 -0.12 12.08
C SER A 83 -8.64 1.04 12.52
N PRO A 84 -8.60 2.25 11.92
CA PRO A 84 -9.49 3.34 12.32
C PRO A 84 -10.97 2.97 12.22
N PHE A 85 -11.36 2.24 11.17
CA PHE A 85 -12.73 1.78 10.97
C PHE A 85 -13.09 0.67 11.96
N PHE A 86 -12.17 -0.26 12.23
CA PHE A 86 -12.40 -1.33 13.19
C PHE A 86 -12.61 -0.80 14.61
N TYR A 87 -11.78 0.12 15.07
CA TYR A 87 -11.95 0.72 16.39
C TYR A 87 -13.17 1.64 16.47
N GLY A 88 -13.44 2.42 15.40
CA GLY A 88 -14.64 3.27 15.31
C GLY A 88 -15.94 2.47 15.31
N GLY A 89 -16.03 1.46 14.44
CA GLY A 89 -17.17 0.54 14.35
C GLY A 89 -17.37 -0.24 15.64
N SER A 90 -16.30 -0.75 16.26
CA SER A 90 -16.39 -1.43 17.56
C SER A 90 -16.94 -0.52 18.67
N ALA A 91 -16.45 0.72 18.74
CA ALA A 91 -16.96 1.70 19.71
C ALA A 91 -18.45 2.00 19.49
N PHE A 92 -18.85 2.17 18.23
CA PHE A 92 -20.25 2.42 17.86
C PHE A 92 -21.16 1.21 18.16
N GLY A 93 -20.71 -0.01 17.86
CA GLY A 93 -21.43 -1.25 18.16
C GLY A 93 -21.65 -1.44 19.67
N SER A 94 -20.60 -1.25 20.48
CA SER A 94 -20.72 -1.27 21.95
C SER A 94 -21.65 -0.17 22.48
N TRP A 95 -21.58 1.05 21.91
CA TRP A 95 -22.46 2.15 22.28
C TRP A 95 -23.92 1.85 21.98
N LEU A 96 -24.22 1.40 20.77
CA LEU A 96 -25.56 1.06 20.34
C LEU A 96 -26.15 -0.08 21.17
N SER A 97 -25.38 -1.15 21.42
CA SER A 97 -25.82 -2.25 22.28
C SER A 97 -26.10 -1.80 23.72
N CYS A 98 -25.23 -0.98 24.33
CA CYS A 98 -25.48 -0.45 25.66
C CYS A 98 -26.72 0.46 25.70
N LEU A 99 -26.91 1.29 24.68
CA LEU A 99 -28.09 2.16 24.57
C LEU A 99 -29.38 1.34 24.50
N SER A 100 -29.41 0.29 23.66
CA SER A 100 -30.56 -0.59 23.51
C SER A 100 -30.87 -1.37 24.79
N LEU A 101 -29.84 -1.90 25.47
CA LEU A 101 -30.03 -2.64 26.72
C LEU A 101 -30.53 -1.74 27.86
N ARG A 102 -30.04 -0.50 27.95
CA ARG A 102 -30.42 0.44 29.04
C ARG A 102 -31.73 1.17 28.80
N LYS A 103 -31.82 1.87 27.67
CA LYS A 103 -32.92 2.80 27.40
C LYS A 103 -34.12 2.09 26.79
N LEU A 104 -33.87 1.21 25.83
CA LEU A 104 -34.94 0.47 25.16
C LEU A 104 -35.34 -0.80 25.92
N ARG A 105 -34.55 -1.20 26.93
CA ARG A 105 -34.71 -2.47 27.68
C ARG A 105 -34.91 -3.69 26.78
N SER A 106 -34.34 -3.64 25.58
CA SER A 106 -34.57 -4.63 24.52
C SER A 106 -33.29 -5.38 24.23
N ARG A 107 -33.33 -6.70 24.41
CA ARG A 107 -32.22 -7.60 24.07
C ARG A 107 -32.22 -7.99 22.60
N SER A 108 -33.35 -7.84 21.92
CA SER A 108 -33.55 -8.25 20.53
C SER A 108 -32.74 -7.41 19.53
N VAL A 109 -32.28 -6.23 19.91
CA VAL A 109 -31.46 -5.37 19.02
C VAL A 109 -30.05 -5.94 18.82
N VAL A 110 -29.50 -6.64 19.83
CA VAL A 110 -28.14 -7.19 19.75
C VAL A 110 -27.98 -8.26 18.65
N PRO A 111 -28.86 -9.27 18.53
CA PRO A 111 -28.78 -10.20 17.41
C PRO A 111 -29.02 -9.53 16.05
N CYS A 112 -29.83 -8.45 15.98
CA CYS A 112 -29.94 -7.67 14.74
C CYS A 112 -28.60 -7.04 14.35
N ILE A 113 -27.89 -6.42 15.30
CA ILE A 113 -26.55 -5.85 15.05
C ILE A 113 -25.55 -6.95 14.69
N ALA A 114 -25.65 -8.13 15.31
CA ALA A 114 -24.79 -9.27 14.97
C ALA A 114 -25.00 -9.73 13.50
N ILE A 115 -26.23 -9.68 12.97
CA ILE A 115 -26.47 -10.15 11.60
C ILE A 115 -26.14 -9.07 10.54
N LEU A 116 -25.96 -7.80 10.92
CA LEU A 116 -25.68 -6.69 9.99
C LEU A 116 -24.55 -6.92 8.98
N PRO A 117 -23.40 -7.54 9.30
CA PRO A 117 -22.35 -7.78 8.32
C PRO A 117 -22.84 -8.60 7.12
N LEU A 118 -23.74 -9.57 7.36
CA LEU A 118 -24.33 -10.39 6.30
C LEU A 118 -25.29 -9.57 5.42
N ALA A 119 -26.04 -8.66 6.04
CA ALA A 119 -26.91 -7.74 5.33
C ALA A 119 -26.15 -6.66 4.55
N GLY A 120 -24.91 -6.35 4.93
CA GLY A 120 -24.05 -5.38 4.24
C GLY A 120 -23.48 -5.90 2.91
N LEU A 121 -23.29 -7.21 2.76
CA LEU A 121 -22.75 -7.83 1.55
C LEU A 121 -23.49 -7.44 0.25
N PRO A 122 -24.83 -7.54 0.16
CA PRO A 122 -25.53 -7.11 -1.05
C PRO A 122 -25.42 -5.61 -1.31
N VAL A 123 -25.27 -4.78 -0.26
CA VAL A 123 -25.13 -3.32 -0.39
C VAL A 123 -23.81 -2.97 -1.07
N ASP A 124 -22.72 -3.64 -0.67
CA ASP A 124 -21.40 -3.46 -1.29
C ASP A 124 -21.39 -3.87 -2.78
N ALA A 125 -22.29 -4.78 -3.19
CA ALA A 125 -22.40 -5.24 -4.59
C ALA A 125 -23.15 -4.27 -5.51
N ILE A 126 -24.15 -3.54 -4.99
CA ILE A 126 -25.04 -2.69 -5.81
C ILE A 126 -24.63 -1.21 -5.86
N ALA A 127 -23.66 -0.79 -5.04
CA ALA A 127 -23.21 0.59 -4.95
C ALA A 127 -21.73 0.75 -5.36
N PRO A 128 -21.36 0.48 -6.64
CA PRO A 128 -20.00 0.70 -7.11
C PRO A 128 -19.66 2.18 -7.03
N ALA A 129 -18.54 2.50 -6.38
CA ALA A 129 -18.11 3.87 -6.22
C ALA A 129 -17.62 4.46 -7.55
N PRO A 130 -17.83 5.77 -7.79
CA PRO A 130 -17.34 6.42 -9.00
C PRO A 130 -15.80 6.34 -9.04
N PRO A 131 -15.23 5.99 -10.21
CA PRO A 131 -13.78 5.95 -10.35
C PRO A 131 -13.19 7.35 -10.23
N HIS A 132 -12.08 7.44 -9.51
CA HIS A 132 -11.27 8.63 -9.36
C HIS A 132 -9.85 8.32 -9.83
N GLU A 133 -9.35 9.09 -10.78
CA GLU A 133 -7.95 9.02 -11.18
C GLU A 133 -7.13 9.99 -10.33
N ALA A 134 -6.05 9.48 -9.78
CA ALA A 134 -5.11 10.24 -8.97
C ALA A 134 -3.69 10.04 -9.50
N GLU A 135 -2.82 10.99 -9.17
CA GLU A 135 -1.42 10.93 -9.51
C GLU A 135 -0.55 11.29 -8.31
N VAL A 136 0.64 10.72 -8.27
CA VAL A 136 1.69 11.06 -7.31
C VAL A 136 2.91 11.49 -8.12
N ARG A 137 3.51 12.61 -7.72
CA ARG A 137 4.69 13.17 -8.37
C ARG A 137 5.78 13.39 -7.33
N THR A 138 6.98 12.93 -7.62
CA THR A 138 8.16 13.14 -6.76
C THR A 138 9.31 13.65 -7.60
N VAL A 139 10.01 14.66 -7.08
CA VAL A 139 11.09 15.36 -7.79
C VAL A 139 12.37 15.26 -6.97
N VAL A 140 13.49 15.02 -7.64
CA VAL A 140 14.84 15.07 -7.05
C VAL A 140 15.80 15.77 -8.00
N ASP A 141 16.68 16.58 -7.44
CA ASP A 141 17.80 17.18 -8.18
C ASP A 141 19.05 16.30 -7.97
N ILE A 142 19.72 15.98 -9.07
CA ILE A 142 20.85 15.04 -9.13
C ILE A 142 22.07 15.78 -9.70
N ASP A 143 23.20 15.67 -9.01
CA ASP A 143 24.49 16.26 -9.39
C ASP A 143 25.21 15.43 -10.46
N ALA A 144 24.51 15.22 -11.59
CA ALA A 144 24.99 14.45 -12.73
C ALA A 144 24.31 14.90 -14.03
N PRO A 145 25.00 14.77 -15.19
CA PRO A 145 24.43 15.14 -16.48
C PRO A 145 23.29 14.21 -16.87
N PRO A 146 22.34 14.66 -17.72
CA PRO A 146 21.17 13.86 -18.09
C PRO A 146 21.50 12.46 -18.62
N ALA A 147 22.63 12.30 -19.33
CA ALA A 147 23.08 11.01 -19.83
C ALA A 147 23.44 9.99 -18.73
N ALA A 148 24.06 10.45 -17.64
CA ALA A 148 24.38 9.58 -16.51
C ALA A 148 23.11 9.18 -15.75
N VAL A 149 22.19 10.13 -15.56
CA VAL A 149 20.89 9.88 -14.93
C VAL A 149 20.03 8.94 -15.75
N TRP A 150 20.00 9.13 -17.08
CA TRP A 150 19.27 8.28 -18.02
C TRP A 150 19.68 6.82 -17.93
N LYS A 151 20.99 6.55 -17.94
CA LYS A 151 21.54 5.19 -17.82
C LYS A 151 21.04 4.47 -16.56
N ASN A 152 20.97 5.16 -15.43
CA ASN A 152 20.49 4.60 -14.16
C ASN A 152 18.96 4.64 -14.01
N THR A 153 18.24 5.33 -14.90
CA THR A 153 16.77 5.45 -14.85
C THR A 153 16.10 4.39 -15.73
N VAL A 154 16.63 4.20 -16.94
CA VAL A 154 16.10 3.26 -17.95
C VAL A 154 16.16 1.82 -17.43
N GLU A 155 17.33 1.42 -16.94
CA GLU A 155 17.56 0.13 -16.30
C GLU A 155 18.09 0.37 -14.88
N ILE A 156 17.51 -0.34 -13.92
CA ILE A 156 17.96 -0.32 -12.52
C ILE A 156 18.46 -1.73 -12.21
N PRO A 157 19.78 -1.97 -12.29
CA PRO A 157 20.37 -3.24 -11.85
C PRO A 157 20.09 -3.51 -10.37
N GLN A 158 20.29 -4.76 -9.95
CA GLN A 158 20.04 -5.23 -8.58
C GLN A 158 20.46 -4.22 -7.51
N ILE A 159 19.52 -3.83 -6.66
CA ILE A 159 19.68 -2.88 -5.57
C ILE A 159 20.25 -3.63 -4.36
N ARG A 160 21.45 -3.22 -3.94
CA ARG A 160 22.14 -3.78 -2.77
C ARG A 160 21.44 -3.32 -1.49
N ALA A 161 21.54 -4.10 -0.42
CA ALA A 161 20.91 -3.78 0.86
C ALA A 161 21.33 -2.38 1.39
N ALA A 162 22.60 -2.00 1.23
CA ALA A 162 23.13 -0.71 1.67
C ALA A 162 22.59 0.49 0.86
N GLU A 163 22.06 0.27 -0.34
CA GLU A 163 21.46 1.32 -1.18
C GLU A 163 19.98 1.56 -0.82
N ARG A 164 19.38 0.68 0.00
CA ARG A 164 17.98 0.77 0.35
C ARG A 164 17.77 1.79 1.46
N ARG A 165 16.90 2.75 1.18
CA ARG A 165 16.49 3.76 2.14
C ARG A 165 15.40 3.22 3.07
N TRP A 166 15.47 3.61 4.34
CA TRP A 166 14.40 3.39 5.29
C TRP A 166 13.18 4.26 4.95
N THR A 167 11.99 3.68 4.87
CA THR A 167 10.72 4.39 4.71
C THR A 167 9.65 3.82 5.64
N PHE A 168 8.62 4.61 5.94
CA PHE A 168 7.50 4.16 6.76
C PHE A 168 6.83 2.94 6.13
N SER A 169 6.54 3.00 4.83
CA SER A 169 5.82 1.95 4.11
C SER A 169 6.58 0.63 4.08
N HIS A 170 7.89 0.66 3.84
CA HIS A 170 8.67 -0.57 3.70
C HIS A 170 9.13 -1.16 5.02
N ASN A 171 9.47 -0.32 6.01
CA ASN A 171 10.11 -0.77 7.24
C ASN A 171 9.14 -0.94 8.42
N ILE A 172 8.06 -0.15 8.47
CA ILE A 172 7.05 -0.26 9.53
C ILE A 172 5.88 -1.10 9.04
N VAL A 173 5.35 -0.75 7.88
CA VAL A 173 4.14 -1.38 7.34
C VAL A 173 4.45 -2.67 6.57
N GLY A 174 5.71 -2.86 6.15
CA GLY A 174 6.19 -4.09 5.54
C GLY A 174 5.82 -4.26 4.07
N VAL A 175 5.59 -3.17 3.33
CA VAL A 175 5.36 -3.22 1.88
C VAL A 175 6.62 -3.72 1.16
N PRO A 176 6.50 -4.57 0.12
CA PRO A 176 7.63 -4.99 -0.69
C PRO A 176 8.54 -3.84 -1.16
N GLN A 177 9.85 -4.09 -1.20
CA GLN A 177 10.85 -3.14 -1.67
C GLN A 177 11.31 -3.49 -3.08
N PRO A 178 11.72 -2.51 -3.91
CA PRO A 178 12.28 -2.78 -5.23
C PRO A 178 13.60 -3.55 -5.13
N VAL A 179 13.77 -4.56 -5.99
CA VAL A 179 15.00 -5.36 -6.14
C VAL A 179 15.74 -4.96 -7.40
N ASP A 180 15.05 -4.90 -8.55
CA ASP A 180 15.58 -4.36 -9.81
C ASP A 180 14.47 -4.03 -10.81
N ALA A 181 14.86 -3.36 -11.90
CA ALA A 181 14.08 -3.15 -13.11
C ALA A 181 15.00 -3.38 -14.32
N ARG A 182 14.87 -4.55 -14.95
CA ARG A 182 15.72 -4.98 -16.09
C ARG A 182 15.04 -4.62 -17.40
N LEU A 183 15.74 -3.98 -18.31
CA LEU A 183 15.19 -3.62 -19.62
C LEU A 183 15.43 -4.73 -20.63
N GLN A 184 14.39 -5.08 -21.39
CA GLN A 184 14.45 -5.91 -22.58
C GLN A 184 13.98 -5.10 -23.79
N GLY A 185 14.84 -4.98 -24.80
CA GLY A 185 14.61 -4.15 -25.99
C GLY A 185 15.05 -2.70 -25.80
N GLN A 186 14.67 -1.84 -26.75
CA GLN A 186 15.00 -0.41 -26.77
C GLN A 186 13.86 0.38 -27.39
N GLY A 187 13.60 1.59 -26.90
CA GLY A 187 12.57 2.48 -27.46
C GLY A 187 11.15 2.16 -26.98
N VAL A 188 10.17 2.69 -27.70
CA VAL A 188 8.75 2.39 -27.46
C VAL A 188 8.48 0.91 -27.75
N GLY A 189 7.75 0.24 -26.86
CA GLY A 189 7.49 -1.20 -26.92
C GLY A 189 8.52 -2.05 -26.17
N ALA A 190 9.63 -1.48 -25.71
CA ALA A 190 10.53 -2.17 -24.79
C ALA A 190 9.82 -2.52 -23.48
N VAL A 191 10.27 -3.58 -22.82
CA VAL A 191 9.66 -4.11 -21.59
C VAL A 191 10.65 -3.99 -20.45
N ARG A 192 10.23 -3.38 -19.34
CA ARG A 192 10.99 -3.42 -18.09
C ARG A 192 10.40 -4.51 -17.22
N HIS A 193 11.23 -5.46 -16.83
CA HIS A 193 10.90 -6.54 -15.90
C HIS A 193 11.28 -6.10 -14.49
N LEU A 194 10.28 -5.88 -13.64
CA LEU A 194 10.49 -5.40 -12.28
C LEU A 194 10.39 -6.56 -11.32
N ARG A 195 11.35 -6.61 -10.39
CA ARG A 195 11.31 -7.53 -9.26
C ARG A 195 11.38 -6.77 -7.97
N TRP A 196 10.59 -7.22 -7.02
CA TRP A 196 10.47 -6.67 -5.70
C TRP A 196 10.60 -7.81 -4.69
N THR A 197 10.86 -7.47 -3.43
CA THR A 197 10.94 -8.47 -2.36
C THR A 197 9.61 -9.21 -2.20
N ARG A 198 9.60 -10.33 -1.47
CA ARG A 198 8.39 -11.15 -1.23
C ARG A 198 7.76 -11.69 -2.52
N GLY A 199 8.57 -11.94 -3.55
CA GLY A 199 8.13 -12.62 -4.77
C GLY A 199 7.27 -11.77 -5.71
N VAL A 200 7.20 -10.46 -5.51
CA VAL A 200 6.45 -9.56 -6.40
C VAL A 200 7.25 -9.32 -7.67
N SER A 201 6.63 -9.52 -8.82
CA SER A 201 7.22 -9.25 -10.13
C SER A 201 6.17 -8.84 -11.14
N PHE A 202 6.41 -7.76 -11.87
CA PHE A 202 5.48 -7.25 -12.89
C PHE A 202 6.27 -6.54 -13.97
N GLU A 203 5.57 -6.16 -15.04
CA GLU A 203 6.19 -5.53 -16.19
C GLU A 203 5.70 -4.10 -16.40
N GLU A 204 6.59 -3.28 -16.93
CA GLU A 204 6.26 -1.96 -17.44
C GLU A 204 6.51 -1.95 -18.94
N ILE A 205 5.46 -1.72 -19.71
CA ILE A 205 5.53 -1.64 -21.17
C ILE A 205 5.77 -0.19 -21.54
N VAL A 206 6.92 0.08 -22.16
CA VAL A 206 7.32 1.44 -22.52
C VAL A 206 6.40 1.99 -23.61
N THR A 207 5.80 3.14 -23.32
CA THR A 207 4.88 3.87 -24.22
C THR A 207 5.46 5.18 -24.72
N GLY A 208 6.53 5.68 -24.12
CA GLY A 208 7.24 6.87 -24.55
C GLY A 208 8.72 6.78 -24.26
N TRP A 209 9.55 7.20 -25.21
CA TRP A 209 11.01 7.15 -25.11
C TRP A 209 11.64 8.34 -25.83
N GLN A 210 12.36 9.17 -25.09
CA GLN A 210 13.22 10.23 -25.61
C GLN A 210 14.52 10.22 -24.80
N ASP A 211 15.63 9.89 -25.46
CA ASP A 211 16.92 9.74 -24.79
C ASP A 211 17.26 10.95 -23.93
N ASN A 212 17.68 10.66 -22.70
CA ASN A 212 18.09 11.64 -21.70
C ASN A 212 17.01 12.66 -21.29
N ARG A 213 15.73 12.44 -21.64
CA ARG A 213 14.65 13.40 -21.39
C ARG A 213 13.38 12.80 -20.85
N PHE A 214 12.91 11.68 -21.40
CA PHE A 214 11.57 11.19 -21.11
C PHE A 214 11.44 9.68 -21.29
N LEU A 215 10.89 9.00 -20.28
CA LEU A 215 10.53 7.59 -20.34
C LEU A 215 9.14 7.43 -19.74
N ALA A 216 8.20 6.83 -20.47
CA ALA A 216 6.84 6.59 -20.00
C ALA A 216 6.44 5.14 -20.21
N TRP A 217 5.58 4.62 -19.35
CA TRP A 217 5.13 3.23 -19.40
C TRP A 217 3.70 3.06 -18.91
N ARG A 218 3.14 1.90 -19.24
CA ARG A 218 1.94 1.33 -18.60
C ARG A 218 2.31 0.06 -17.85
N PHE A 219 1.63 -0.22 -16.75
CA PHE A 219 1.85 -1.47 -16.03
C PHE A 219 1.17 -2.64 -16.74
N ARG A 220 1.79 -3.81 -16.67
CA ARG A 220 1.22 -5.11 -17.05
C ARG A 220 1.41 -6.06 -15.89
N PHE A 221 0.29 -6.49 -15.31
CA PHE A 221 0.24 -7.50 -14.26
C PHE A 221 -0.29 -8.80 -14.86
N GLU A 222 0.44 -9.89 -14.64
CA GLU A 222 -0.02 -11.24 -14.87
C GLU A 222 -0.65 -11.81 -13.59
N PRO A 223 -1.46 -12.89 -13.66
CA PRO A 223 -2.15 -13.43 -12.49
C PRO A 223 -1.26 -13.80 -11.28
N GLN A 224 0.04 -14.00 -11.49
CA GLN A 224 1.02 -14.34 -10.45
C GLN A 224 1.97 -13.19 -10.11
N SER A 225 1.71 -11.99 -10.63
CA SER A 225 2.62 -10.86 -10.46
C SER A 225 2.77 -10.42 -9.01
N ILE A 226 1.72 -10.55 -8.20
CA ILE A 226 1.75 -10.21 -6.79
C ILE A 226 1.22 -11.41 -6.01
N PRO A 227 2.04 -12.04 -5.15
CA PRO A 227 1.58 -13.20 -4.36
C PRO A 227 0.42 -12.83 -3.44
N ASP A 228 -0.51 -13.77 -3.22
CA ASP A 228 -1.69 -13.58 -2.35
C ASP A 228 -1.31 -13.06 -0.94
N SER A 229 -0.17 -13.50 -0.41
CA SER A 229 0.36 -13.04 0.90
C SER A 229 0.73 -11.54 0.95
N VAL A 230 0.91 -10.91 -0.22
CA VAL A 230 1.20 -9.48 -0.36
C VAL A 230 -0.07 -8.71 -0.71
N GLU A 231 -0.91 -9.25 -1.60
CA GLU A 231 -2.16 -8.60 -2.01
C GLU A 231 -3.27 -8.66 -0.96
N GLY A 232 -3.21 -9.56 0.02
CA GLY A 232 -4.14 -9.59 1.16
C GLY A 232 -5.59 -9.38 0.73
N HIS A 233 -6.14 -8.22 1.08
CA HIS A 233 -7.52 -7.81 0.75
C HIS A 233 -7.64 -6.76 -0.36
N ILE A 234 -6.51 -6.23 -0.86
CA ILE A 234 -6.47 -5.17 -1.88
C ILE A 234 -5.68 -5.67 -3.09
N LYS A 235 -6.41 -6.09 -4.12
CA LYS A 235 -5.83 -6.54 -5.39
C LYS A 235 -5.44 -5.36 -6.25
N VAL A 236 -4.20 -5.38 -6.73
CA VAL A 236 -3.73 -4.44 -7.74
C VAL A 236 -4.32 -4.87 -9.09
N ASP A 237 -4.63 -3.90 -9.96
CA ASP A 237 -5.27 -4.13 -11.25
C ASP A 237 -6.67 -4.74 -11.18
N SER A 238 -7.47 -4.27 -10.22
CA SER A 238 -8.84 -4.68 -9.96
C SER A 238 -9.86 -3.60 -10.37
N ALA A 239 -11.15 -3.90 -10.14
CA ALA A 239 -12.24 -2.95 -10.37
C ALA A 239 -12.11 -1.69 -9.48
N TYR A 240 -11.55 -1.83 -8.28
CA TYR A 240 -11.46 -0.76 -7.27
C TYR A 240 -10.06 -0.13 -7.13
N LEU A 241 -8.99 -0.78 -7.60
CA LEU A 241 -7.64 -0.21 -7.63
C LEU A 241 -6.90 -0.65 -8.90
N LYS A 242 -6.47 0.30 -9.74
CA LYS A 242 -5.71 0.01 -10.95
C LYS A 242 -4.54 0.97 -11.11
N LEU A 243 -3.32 0.46 -11.19
CA LEU A 243 -2.16 1.27 -11.57
C LEU A 243 -2.16 1.43 -13.10
N LEU A 244 -2.26 2.68 -13.57
CA LEU A 244 -2.42 2.98 -14.99
C LEU A 244 -1.06 3.01 -15.70
N GLY A 245 -0.10 3.72 -15.11
CA GLY A 245 1.23 3.88 -15.69
C GLY A 245 2.03 4.97 -14.99
N GLY A 246 3.25 5.17 -15.46
CA GLY A 246 4.16 6.17 -14.91
C GLY A 246 5.04 6.81 -15.96
N ASN A 247 5.78 7.83 -15.54
CA ASN A 247 6.83 8.42 -16.36
C ASN A 247 7.97 9.01 -15.54
N TYR A 248 9.15 9.01 -16.13
CA TYR A 248 10.29 9.82 -15.75
C TYR A 248 10.43 11.00 -16.72
N ARG A 249 10.68 12.19 -16.16
CA ARG A 249 11.08 13.37 -16.91
C ARG A 249 12.39 13.92 -16.37
N LEU A 250 13.38 14.03 -17.24
CA LEU A 250 14.70 14.58 -16.96
C LEU A 250 14.77 15.99 -17.55
N ALA A 251 15.02 16.99 -16.70
CA ALA A 251 15.26 18.36 -17.14
C ALA A 251 16.70 18.76 -16.76
N PRO A 252 17.53 19.22 -17.73
CA PRO A 252 18.86 19.71 -17.41
C PRO A 252 18.77 20.96 -16.52
N LEU A 253 19.72 21.08 -15.60
CA LEU A 253 19.91 22.22 -14.70
C LEU A 253 21.32 22.80 -14.88
N ALA A 254 21.52 24.02 -14.38
CA ALA A 254 22.84 24.66 -14.36
C ALA A 254 23.88 23.81 -13.59
N GLY A 255 25.14 23.89 -14.04
CA GLY A 255 26.26 23.14 -13.46
C GLY A 255 26.33 21.67 -13.89
N GLY A 256 25.70 21.28 -15.00
CA GLY A 256 25.69 19.91 -15.47
C GLY A 256 24.80 18.96 -14.64
N ARG A 257 23.88 19.53 -13.86
CA ARG A 257 22.94 18.80 -12.99
C ARG A 257 21.66 18.43 -13.74
N THR A 258 20.85 17.55 -13.15
CA THR A 258 19.58 17.10 -13.73
C THR A 258 18.49 17.05 -12.68
N ARG A 259 17.31 17.61 -13.00
CA ARG A 259 16.07 17.40 -12.25
C ARG A 259 15.36 16.18 -12.79
N LEU A 260 15.22 15.14 -11.96
CA LEU A 260 14.46 13.94 -12.28
C LEU A 260 13.09 14.01 -11.58
N THR A 261 12.03 13.94 -12.38
CA THR A 261 10.64 13.81 -11.90
C THR A 261 10.16 12.40 -12.18
N LEU A 262 9.59 11.73 -11.17
CA LEU A 262 8.84 10.48 -11.31
C LEU A 262 7.35 10.75 -11.02
N THR A 263 6.50 10.36 -11.95
CA THR A 263 5.04 10.42 -11.81
C THR A 263 4.44 9.03 -11.96
N THR A 264 3.53 8.65 -11.07
CA THR A 264 2.70 7.44 -11.17
C THR A 264 1.23 7.83 -11.14
N ARG A 265 0.44 7.28 -12.08
CA ARG A 265 -1.01 7.50 -12.20
C ARG A 265 -1.75 6.21 -11.89
N TYR A 266 -2.87 6.33 -11.19
CA TYR A 266 -3.69 5.19 -10.76
C TYR A 266 -5.16 5.59 -10.65
N ARG A 267 -6.05 4.60 -10.72
CA ARG A 267 -7.49 4.74 -10.59
C ARG A 267 -7.95 4.02 -9.33
N ILE A 268 -8.75 4.69 -8.51
CA ILE A 268 -9.43 4.11 -7.35
C ILE A 268 -10.94 4.24 -7.51
N ALA A 269 -11.68 3.18 -7.22
CA ALA A 269 -13.14 3.17 -7.20
C ALA A 269 -13.63 2.47 -5.93
N THR A 270 -13.57 3.19 -4.81
CA THR A 270 -13.98 2.73 -3.47
C THR A 270 -14.96 3.73 -2.83
N PRO A 271 -15.85 3.30 -1.91
CA PRO A 271 -16.74 4.21 -1.19
C PRO A 271 -16.02 5.31 -0.38
N ILE A 272 -14.71 5.16 -0.16
CA ILE A 272 -13.85 6.04 0.63
C ILE A 272 -12.64 6.53 -0.17
N ASN A 273 -12.83 6.91 -1.44
CA ASN A 273 -11.76 7.33 -2.34
C ASN A 273 -10.77 8.32 -1.72
N ALA A 274 -11.24 9.36 -1.03
CA ALA A 274 -10.35 10.35 -0.42
C ALA A 274 -9.37 9.73 0.60
N TYR A 275 -9.85 8.78 1.42
CA TYR A 275 -9.01 8.04 2.37
C TYR A 275 -8.01 7.13 1.64
N CYS A 276 -8.47 6.39 0.64
CA CYS A 276 -7.62 5.51 -0.16
C CYS A 276 -6.57 6.29 -0.97
N VAL A 277 -6.89 7.49 -1.48
CA VAL A 277 -5.97 8.39 -2.17
C VAL A 277 -4.90 8.92 -1.22
N ALA A 278 -5.26 9.30 0.01
CA ALA A 278 -4.28 9.73 1.01
C ALA A 278 -3.24 8.64 1.29
N TRP A 279 -3.71 7.40 1.47
CA TRP A 279 -2.83 6.24 1.61
C TRP A 279 -2.01 5.96 0.35
N GLY A 280 -2.63 5.99 -0.84
CA GLY A 280 -1.94 5.85 -2.12
C GLY A 280 -0.81 6.87 -2.29
N HIS A 281 -1.04 8.12 -1.86
CA HIS A 281 -0.02 9.16 -1.86
C HIS A 281 1.17 8.83 -0.94
N VAL A 282 0.92 8.34 0.28
CA VAL A 282 1.99 7.91 1.20
C VAL A 282 2.82 6.78 0.59
N PHE A 283 2.17 5.72 0.10
CA PHE A 283 2.85 4.53 -0.39
C PHE A 283 3.63 4.78 -1.68
N LEU A 284 3.01 5.44 -2.66
CA LEU A 284 3.68 5.75 -3.92
C LEU A 284 4.81 6.78 -3.72
N THR A 285 4.67 7.71 -2.78
CA THR A 285 5.76 8.65 -2.44
C THR A 285 6.95 7.92 -1.82
N ASP A 286 6.71 7.00 -0.88
CA ASP A 286 7.79 6.21 -0.28
C ASP A 286 8.48 5.31 -1.31
N PHE A 287 7.70 4.69 -2.20
CA PHE A 287 8.21 3.94 -3.34
C PHE A 287 9.07 4.82 -4.27
N HIS A 288 8.55 5.99 -4.68
CA HIS A 288 9.29 6.93 -5.52
C HIS A 288 10.60 7.32 -4.86
N ARG A 289 10.58 7.63 -3.55
CA ARG A 289 11.79 8.00 -2.81
C ARG A 289 12.81 6.87 -2.75
N ALA A 290 12.38 5.63 -2.57
CA ALA A 290 13.28 4.48 -2.57
C ALA A 290 14.00 4.35 -3.91
N VAL A 291 13.26 4.41 -5.02
CA VAL A 291 13.84 4.29 -6.38
C VAL A 291 14.69 5.49 -6.75
N LEU A 292 14.19 6.71 -6.57
CA LEU A 292 14.89 7.94 -6.92
C LEU A 292 16.18 8.12 -6.11
N THR A 293 16.23 7.65 -4.86
CA THR A 293 17.45 7.68 -4.04
C THR A 293 18.55 6.82 -4.66
N VAL A 294 18.21 5.60 -5.11
CA VAL A 294 19.16 4.70 -5.78
C VAL A 294 19.66 5.32 -7.09
N ILE A 295 18.75 5.88 -7.91
CA ILE A 295 19.12 6.54 -9.17
C ILE A 295 20.07 7.71 -8.90
N LYS A 296 19.76 8.54 -7.91
CA LYS A 296 20.60 9.68 -7.51
C LYS A 296 22.00 9.21 -7.09
N GLN A 297 22.09 8.30 -6.11
CA GLN A 297 23.36 7.81 -5.58
C GLN A 297 24.24 7.19 -6.68
N ARG A 298 23.66 6.39 -7.57
CA ARG A 298 24.42 5.77 -8.68
C ARG A 298 24.83 6.74 -9.77
N SER A 299 24.05 7.80 -9.99
CA SER A 299 24.36 8.83 -11.00
C SER A 299 25.43 9.81 -10.52
N GLU A 300 25.47 10.09 -9.22
CA GLU A 300 26.45 10.99 -8.58
C GLU A 300 27.77 10.29 -8.24
N ALA A 301 27.77 8.95 -8.22
CA ALA A 301 28.99 8.17 -8.03
C ALA A 301 29.98 8.46 -9.17
N LYS A 302 31.08 9.16 -8.84
CA LYS A 302 32.16 9.40 -9.80
C LYS A 302 32.72 8.04 -10.26
N PRO A 303 32.95 7.84 -11.57
CA PRO A 303 33.62 6.63 -12.04
C PRO A 303 35.01 6.54 -11.39
N LEU A 304 35.34 5.37 -10.82
CA LEU A 304 36.61 5.10 -10.11
C LEU A 304 37.88 5.51 -10.91
N ALA A 305 37.79 5.66 -12.23
CA ALA A 305 38.88 6.06 -13.10
C ALA A 305 39.43 7.48 -12.86
N LEU A 306 38.72 8.37 -12.15
CA LEU A 306 39.21 9.72 -11.85
C LEU A 306 40.00 9.81 -10.53
N GLN A 307 39.85 8.84 -9.62
CA GLN A 307 40.56 8.83 -8.33
C GLN A 307 42.02 8.36 -8.48
N SER A 308 42.29 7.43 -9.41
CA SER A 308 43.66 6.96 -9.67
C SER A 308 44.54 8.00 -10.37
N ARG A 309 43.96 8.96 -11.12
CA ARG A 309 44.72 10.05 -11.76
C ARG A 309 45.10 11.20 -10.81
N LEU A 310 44.48 11.29 -9.65
CA LEU A 310 44.80 12.30 -8.63
C LEU A 310 45.80 11.78 -7.58
N GLN A 311 46.25 10.53 -7.68
CA GLN A 311 47.17 9.89 -6.74
C GLN A 311 48.57 9.59 -7.31
N THR A 312 48.88 9.94 -8.56
CA THR A 312 50.28 9.90 -9.04
C THR A 312 51.07 11.07 -8.44
N PRO A 313 52.05 10.83 -7.54
CA PRO A 313 52.98 11.88 -7.12
C PRO A 313 53.89 12.19 -8.30
N SER A 314 54.09 13.47 -8.58
CA SER A 314 55.14 13.96 -9.46
C SER A 314 56.51 13.55 -8.91
N THR A 315 57.07 12.44 -9.41
CA THR A 315 58.50 12.17 -9.24
C THR A 315 59.25 13.12 -10.17
N HIS A 316 59.75 14.22 -9.60
CA HIS A 316 60.79 15.03 -10.22
C HIS A 316 62.03 14.16 -10.48
N PRO A 317 62.69 14.28 -11.64
CA PRO A 317 64.04 13.76 -11.80
C PRO A 317 65.01 14.81 -11.26
N SER A 318 65.82 14.43 -10.28
CA SER A 318 66.98 15.22 -9.85
C SER A 318 68.20 14.32 -9.77
N ALA A 319 69.11 14.59 -10.72
CA ALA A 319 70.55 14.33 -10.78
C ALA A 319 71.06 12.91 -10.53
#